data_AF-A0A015LIC2-F1
#
_entry.id   AF-A0A015LIC2-F1
#
_cell.length_a   1.000
_cell.length_b   1.000
_cell.length_c   1.000
_cell.angle_alpha   90.00
_cell.angle_beta   90.00
_cell.angle_gamma   90.00
#
_symmetry.space_group_name_H-M   'P 1'
#
loop_
_entity.id
_entity.type
_entity.pdbx_description
1 polymer ?
#
loop_
_entity_poly.entity_id
_entity_poly.type
_entity_poly.pdbx_seq_one_letter_code
_entity_poly.pdbx_strand_id
1 'polypeptide(L)' 'MQSITINEGRGYSELETAIQSRLGAPFNRIPLKICIIQAGSGIEKEMGVYDDVIDIFTGEPKAEHFHITVYPK' A
#
# COMPACT_ATOMS: atom_id res chain seq x y z
N MET A 1 6.23 -6.17 14.43
CA MET A 1 5.20 -5.98 13.40
C MET A 1 4.96 -4.49 13.27
N GLN A 2 5.18 -3.90 12.10
CA GLN A 2 4.93 -2.47 11.86
C GLN A 2 3.56 -2.30 11.23
N SER A 3 2.85 -1.24 11.59
CA SER A 3 1.55 -0.90 11.02
C SER A 3 1.54 0.56 10.55
N ILE A 4 0.77 0.79 9.50
CA ILE A 4 0.43 2.11 8.98
C ILE A 4 -1.09 2.28 9.08
N THR A 5 -1.55 3.47 9.41
CA THR A 5 -2.97 3.82 9.42
C THR A 5 -3.20 4.83 8.31
N ILE A 6 -4.15 4.53 7.43
CA ILE A 6 -4.60 5.45 6.39
C ILE A 6 -6.12 5.57 6.49
N ASN A 7 -6.66 6.71 6.09
CA ASN A 7 -8.11 6.83 5.99
C ASN A 7 -8.63 6.06 4.78
N GLU A 8 -9.87 5.60 4.86
CA GLU A 8 -10.58 5.08 3.71
C GLU A 8 -10.73 6.19 2.65
N GLY A 9 -10.60 5.81 1.37
CA GLY A 9 -10.90 6.66 0.21
C GLY A 9 -9.70 7.47 -0.23
N ARG A 10 -8.52 7.09 0.25
CA ARG A 10 -7.26 7.72 -0.08
C ARG A 10 -6.56 6.92 -1.15
N GLY A 11 -6.00 7.62 -2.12
CA GLY A 11 -5.30 7.02 -3.26
C GLY A 11 -3.83 6.72 -2.98
N TYR A 12 -3.15 6.31 -4.05
CA TYR A 12 -1.73 5.94 -4.07
C TYR A 12 -0.80 6.89 -3.30
N SER A 13 -0.91 8.20 -3.53
CA SER A 13 0.03 9.20 -2.99
C SER A 13 0.02 9.28 -1.46
N GLU A 14 -1.14 9.07 -0.83
CA GLU A 14 -1.25 9.11 0.63
C GLU A 14 -0.68 7.84 1.25
N LEU A 15 -0.95 6.69 0.64
CA LEU A 15 -0.35 5.41 1.04
C LEU A 15 1.17 5.46 0.90
N GLU A 16 1.69 5.99 -0.22
CA GLU A 16 3.12 6.19 -0.44
C GLU A 16 3.74 7.08 0.63
N THR A 17 3.10 8.22 0.93
CA THR A 17 3.58 9.16 1.96
C THR A 17 3.60 8.50 3.35
N ALA A 18 2.56 7.74 3.71
CA ALA A 18 2.50 7.03 4.98
C ALA A 18 3.62 5.98 5.10
N ILE A 19 3.89 5.24 4.02
CA ILE A 19 4.97 4.24 3.97
C ILE A 19 6.34 4.93 4.07
N GLN A 20 6.60 5.97 3.27
CA GLN A 20 7.85 6.74 3.32
C GLN A 20 8.12 7.34 4.70
N SER A 21 7.09 7.92 5.33
CA SER A 21 7.18 8.46 6.69
C SER A 21 7.58 7.38 7.70
N ARG A 22 7.09 6.14 7.52
CA ARG A 22 7.45 5.01 8.38
C ARG A 22 8.82 4.40 8.11
N LEU A 23 9.26 4.36 6.86
CA LEU A 23 10.59 3.84 6.52
C LEU A 23 11.72 4.73 7.06
N GLY A 24 11.47 6.04 7.21
CA GLY A 24 12.46 6.98 7.73
C GLY A 24 13.62 7.22 6.77
N ALA A 25 14.61 8.02 7.17
CA ALA A 25 15.76 8.30 6.32
C ALA A 25 16.62 7.03 6.11
N PRO A 26 17.17 6.77 4.90
CA PRO A 26 17.11 7.62 3.69
C PRO A 26 15.89 7.36 2.78
N PHE A 27 15.06 6.38 3.11
CA PHE A 27 13.97 5.88 2.27
C PHE A 27 12.73 6.77 2.24
N ASN A 28 12.63 7.72 3.17
CA ASN A 28 11.51 8.68 3.29
C ASN A 28 11.37 9.68 2.13
N ARG A 29 12.23 9.60 1.12
CA ARG A 29 12.22 10.47 -0.06
C ARG A 29 12.31 9.72 -1.39
N ILE A 30 12.38 8.39 -1.34
CA ILE A 30 12.53 7.58 -2.55
C ILE A 30 11.14 7.27 -3.08
N PRO A 31 10.83 7.56 -4.35
CA PRO A 31 9.57 7.16 -4.95
C PRO A 31 9.43 5.63 -4.87
N LEU A 32 8.23 5.19 -4.49
CA LEU A 32 7.94 3.77 -4.32
C LEU A 32 7.11 3.27 -5.48
N LYS A 33 7.27 1.98 -5.78
CA LYS A 33 6.32 1.16 -6.50
C LYS A 33 5.58 0.32 -5.46
N ILE A 34 4.27 0.51 -5.37
CA ILE A 34 3.41 -0.19 -4.42
C ILE A 34 2.71 -1.33 -5.16
N CYS A 35 2.91 -2.54 -4.66
CA CYS A 35 2.29 -3.74 -5.17
C CYS A 35 1.42 -4.39 -4.10
N ILE A 36 0.30 -4.97 -4.52
CA ILE A 36 -0.68 -5.57 -3.64
C ILE A 36 -0.86 -7.03 -4.03
N ILE A 37 -0.81 -7.90 -3.04
CA ILE A 37 -1.10 -9.33 -3.17
C ILE A 37 -2.39 -9.59 -2.39
N GLN A 38 -3.44 -9.99 -3.11
CA GLN A 38 -4.68 -10.42 -2.48
C GLN A 38 -4.56 -11.87 -2.01
N ALA A 39 -5.01 -12.15 -0.79
CA ALA A 39 -5.04 -13.50 -0.26
C ALA A 39 -5.87 -14.42 -1.17
N GLY A 40 -5.30 -15.59 -1.51
CA GLY A 40 -5.91 -16.56 -2.42
C GLY A 40 -5.64 -16.34 -3.91
N SER A 41 -5.24 -15.14 -4.33
CA SER A 41 -4.83 -14.88 -5.73
C SER A 41 -3.38 -15.32 -5.98
N GLY A 42 -2.47 -15.05 -5.03
CA GLY A 42 -1.04 -15.30 -5.19
C GLY A 42 -0.37 -14.43 -6.26
N ILE A 43 -1.15 -13.67 -7.02
CA ILE A 43 -0.68 -12.74 -8.05
C ILE A 43 -0.48 -11.38 -7.39
N GLU A 44 0.72 -10.84 -7.58
CA GLU A 44 1.08 -9.49 -7.23
C GLU A 44 0.60 -8.52 -8.32
N LYS A 45 -0.16 -7.49 -7.94
CA LYS A 45 -0.65 -6.46 -8.85
C LYS A 45 -0.08 -5.11 -8.44
N GLU A 46 0.53 -4.39 -9.39
CA GLU A 46 0.96 -3.01 -9.17
C GLU A 46 -0.26 -2.10 -9.02
N MET A 47 -0.23 -1.24 -8.02
CA MET A 47 -1.28 -0.24 -7.79
C MET A 47 -1.07 0.93 -8.75
N GLY A 48 -2.12 1.30 -9.48
CA GLY A 48 -2.14 2.50 -10.31
C GLY A 48 -2.12 3.78 -9.46
N VAL A 49 -1.56 4.86 -10.00
CA VAL A 49 -1.52 6.18 -9.33
C VAL A 49 -2.93 6.75 -9.07
N TYR A 50 -3.90 6.33 -9.87
CA TYR A 50 -5.31 6.71 -9.76
C TYR A 50 -6.18 5.62 -9.11
N ASP A 51 -5.59 4.52 -8.68
CA ASP A 51 -6.34 3.49 -7.96
C ASP A 51 -6.58 4.02 -6.54
N ASP A 52 -7.85 4.01 -6.12
CA ASP A 52 -8.19 4.27 -4.73
C ASP A 52 -7.91 3.03 -3.89
N VAL A 53 -7.39 3.22 -2.68
CA VAL A 53 -7.13 2.10 -1.76
C VAL A 53 -8.45 1.37 -1.41
N ILE A 54 -9.60 2.05 -1.45
CA ILE A 54 -10.93 1.41 -1.27
C ILE A 54 -11.30 0.50 -2.44
N ASP A 55 -10.96 0.81 -3.68
CA ASP A 55 -11.32 -0.06 -4.81
C ASP A 55 -10.63 -1.44 -4.70
N ILE A 56 -9.58 -1.53 -3.88
CA ILE A 56 -8.92 -2.77 -3.49
C ILE A 56 -9.63 -3.45 -2.30
N PHE A 57 -10.31 -2.70 -1.44
CA PHE A 57 -10.99 -3.17 -0.23
C PHE A 57 -12.51 -2.96 -0.31
N THR A 58 -13.23 -4.01 -0.67
CA THR A 58 -14.71 -4.01 -0.70
C THR A 58 -15.37 -4.07 0.70
N GLY A 59 -14.62 -3.80 1.77
CA GLY A 59 -15.04 -3.82 3.18
C GLY A 59 -13.85 -3.72 4.15
N GLU A 60 -14.09 -3.76 5.46
CA GLU A 60 -13.02 -3.75 6.48
C GLU A 60 -12.14 -5.00 6.31
N PRO A 61 -10.89 -4.86 5.86
CA PRO A 61 -10.14 -6.01 5.43
C PRO A 61 -9.43 -6.62 6.65
N LYS A 62 -9.61 -7.93 6.89
CA LYS A 62 -8.85 -8.59 7.96
C LYS A 62 -7.37 -8.57 7.61
N ALA A 63 -6.50 -8.53 8.61
CA ALA A 63 -5.03 -8.45 8.43
C ALA A 63 -4.43 -9.59 7.56
N GLU A 64 -5.18 -10.67 7.37
CA GLU A 64 -4.83 -11.85 6.57
C GLU A 64 -5.30 -11.76 5.09
N HIS A 65 -6.03 -10.72 4.69
CA HIS A 65 -6.64 -10.64 3.35
C HIS A 65 -5.74 -10.01 2.28
N PHE A 66 -4.67 -9.32 2.66
CA PHE A 66 -3.81 -8.62 1.72
C PHE A 66 -2.40 -8.40 2.27
N HIS A 67 -1.43 -8.43 1.36
CA HIS A 67 -0.06 -8.02 1.62
C HIS A 67 0.31 -6.88 0.68
N ILE A 68 0.98 -5.87 1.22
CA ILE A 68 1.55 -4.78 0.42
C ILE A 68 3.05 -4.99 0.38
N THR A 69 3.59 -5.12 -0.82
CA THR A 69 5.03 -5.11 -1.06
C THR A 69 5.40 -3.76 -1.67
N VAL A 70 6.50 -3.18 -1.20
CA VAL A 70 7.00 -1.91 -1.73
C VAL A 70 8.41 -2.08 -2.26
N TYR A 71 8.64 -1.50 -3.44
CA TYR A 71 9.94 -1.49 -4.10
C TYR A 71 10.38 -0.05 -4.30
N PRO A 72 11.69 0.26 -4.18
CA PRO A 72 12.24 1.50 -4.71
C PRO A 72 12.00 1.57 -6.21
N LYS A 73 11.61 2.74 -6.72
CA LYS A 73 11.66 3.04 -8.16
C LYS A 73 13.08 3.42 -8.60
#